data_AF-A0A316WEA6-F1
#
_entry.id   AF-A0A316WEA6-F1
#
_cell.length_a   1.000
_cell.length_b   1.000
_cell.length_c   1.000
_cell.angle_alpha   90.00
_cell.angle_beta   90.00
_cell.angle_gamma   90.00
#
_symmetry.space_group_name_H-M   'P 1'
#
loop_
_entity.id
_entity.type
_entity.pdbx_description
1 polymer ?
#
loop_
_entity_poly.entity_id
_entity_poly.type
_entity_poly.pdbx_seq_one_letter_code
_entity_poly.pdbx_strand_id
1 'polypeptide(L)'
;MINYLVFDTDEKKLIFAALKLREKIISGDRDFETYLYNIQEEVSKENVFLSRSQLDSIQNYLGSLLDYKDEYDQAAVIDLENKIDAITELP
;
A
#
# COMPACT_ATOMS: atom_id res chain seq x y z
N MET A 1 15.88 16.84 4.37
CA MET A 1 14.60 16.91 5.09
C MET A 1 14.08 15.47 5.11
N ILE A 2 13.83 14.87 6.27
CA ILE A 2 13.26 13.52 6.30
C ILE A 2 11.76 13.69 6.04
N ASN A 3 11.31 13.38 4.82
CA ASN A 3 9.88 13.31 4.52
C ASN A 3 9.36 12.01 5.13
N TYR A 4 8.62 12.13 6.23
CA TYR A 4 7.87 11.02 6.79
C TYR A 4 6.52 10.92 6.08
N LEU A 5 6.08 9.70 5.82
CA LEU A 5 4.79 9.43 5.21
C LEU A 5 3.71 9.42 6.28
N VAL A 6 2.62 10.14 6.01
CA VAL A 6 1.44 10.14 6.86
C VAL A 6 0.28 9.60 6.03
N PHE A 7 -0.12 8.36 6.34
CA PHE A 7 -1.36 7.79 5.85
C PHE A 7 -2.47 7.98 6.87
N ASP A 8 -3.64 8.43 6.43
CA ASP A 8 -4.82 8.49 7.28
C ASP A 8 -5.43 7.09 7.50
N THR A 9 -6.52 7.04 8.27
CA THR A 9 -7.14 5.76 8.64
C THR A 9 -7.73 5.01 7.44
N ASP A 10 -8.30 5.72 6.46
CA ASP A 10 -8.95 5.09 5.32
C ASP A 10 -7.91 4.67 4.27
N GLU A 11 -6.87 5.48 4.07
CA GLU A 11 -5.70 5.11 3.28
C GLU A 11 -5.03 3.84 3.81
N LYS A 12 -4.81 3.75 5.14
CA LYS A 12 -4.25 2.53 5.77
C LYS A 12 -5.14 1.30 5.52
N LYS A 13 -6.47 1.44 5.58
CA LYS A 13 -7.39 0.33 5.29
C LYS A 13 -7.25 -0.15 3.85
N LEU A 14 -7.14 0.77 2.88
CA LEU A 14 -6.95 0.41 1.47
C LEU A 14 -5.63 -0.31 1.24
N ILE A 15 -4.53 0.18 1.84
CA ILE A 15 -3.23 -0.49 1.77
C ILE A 15 -3.34 -1.91 2.35
N PHE A 16 -3.95 -2.08 3.52
CA PHE A 16 -4.09 -3.40 4.14
C PHE A 16 -4.99 -4.34 3.34
N ALA A 17 -6.05 -3.82 2.70
CA ALA A 17 -6.90 -4.59 1.81
C ALA A 17 -6.10 -5.09 0.59
N ALA A 18 -5.30 -4.23 -0.03
CA ALA A 18 -4.45 -4.56 -1.16
C ALA A 18 -3.39 -5.62 -0.80
N LEU A 19 -2.69 -5.45 0.32
CA LEU A 19 -1.70 -6.43 0.82
C LEU A 19 -2.36 -7.79 1.07
N LYS A 20 -3.53 -7.81 1.72
CA LYS A 20 -4.27 -9.05 2.02
C LYS A 20 -4.77 -9.74 0.76
N LEU A 21 -5.21 -8.98 -0.25
CA LEU A 21 -5.60 -9.55 -1.53
C LEU A 21 -4.39 -10.22 -2.20
N ARG A 22 -3.24 -9.55 -2.17
CA ARG A 22 -2.00 -10.08 -2.75
C ARG A 22 -1.48 -11.31 -2.01
N GLU A 23 -1.54 -11.32 -0.68
CA GLU A 23 -1.17 -12.48 0.15
C GLU A 23 -1.98 -13.73 -0.24
N LYS A 24 -3.29 -13.59 -0.47
CA LYS A 24 -4.15 -14.70 -0.90
C LYS A 24 -3.76 -15.28 -2.27
N ILE A 25 -3.22 -14.45 -3.17
CA ILE A 25 -2.82 -14.89 -4.53
C ILE A 25 -1.51 -15.70 -4.48
N ILE A 26 -0.58 -15.35 -3.59
CA ILE A 26 0.78 -15.92 -3.52
C ILE A 26 0.97 -16.80 -2.26
N SER A 27 -0.12 -17.27 -1.65
CA SER A 27 -0.08 -18.00 -0.38
C SER A 27 0.92 -19.16 -0.40
N GLY A 28 1.76 -19.27 0.65
CA GLY A 28 2.74 -20.35 0.79
C GLY A 28 4.18 -19.95 0.42
N ASP A 29 4.40 -18.73 -0.07
CA ASP A 29 5.74 -18.12 -0.17
C ASP A 29 6.04 -17.31 1.11
N ARG A 30 6.83 -17.90 2.01
CA ARG A 30 7.14 -17.29 3.32
C ARG A 30 7.95 -16.00 3.20
N ASP A 31 8.82 -15.90 2.21
CA ASP A 31 9.66 -14.71 2.03
C ASP A 31 8.77 -13.54 1.58
N PHE A 32 7.82 -13.83 0.69
CA PHE A 32 6.83 -12.86 0.26
C PHE A 32 5.83 -12.48 1.37
N GLU A 33 5.34 -13.45 2.15
CA GLU A 33 4.48 -13.19 3.33
C GLU A 33 5.20 -12.28 4.34
N THR A 34 6.49 -12.55 4.61
CA THR A 34 7.33 -11.70 5.47
C THR A 34 7.48 -10.30 4.89
N TYR A 35 7.66 -10.18 3.58
CA TYR A 35 7.73 -8.89 2.90
C TYR A 35 6.44 -8.07 3.06
N LEU A 36 5.27 -8.68 2.85
CA LEU A 36 3.98 -8.01 3.04
C LEU A 36 3.75 -7.62 4.51
N TYR A 37 4.12 -8.49 5.46
CA TYR A 37 4.04 -8.20 6.88
C TYR A 37 4.90 -6.98 7.26
N ASN A 38 6.12 -6.87 6.74
CA ASN A 38 6.99 -5.73 7.01
C ASN A 38 6.39 -4.41 6.49
N ILE A 39 5.74 -4.43 5.32
CA ILE A 39 5.02 -3.25 4.82
C ILE A 39 3.87 -2.90 5.77
N GLN A 40 3.08 -3.91 6.17
CA GLN A 40 1.93 -3.71 7.04
C GLN A 40 2.33 -3.14 8.42
N GLU A 41 3.39 -3.68 9.03
CA GLU A 41 3.93 -3.19 10.30
C GLU A 41 4.35 -1.73 10.18
N GLU A 42 5.05 -1.37 9.11
CA GLU A 42 5.52 0.00 8.90
C GLU A 42 4.35 0.97 8.67
N VAL A 43 3.37 0.62 7.84
CA VAL A 43 2.16 1.42 7.59
C VAL A 43 1.30 1.60 8.84
N SER A 44 1.38 0.66 9.81
CA SER A 44 0.64 0.77 11.07
C SER A 44 1.16 1.92 11.96
N LYS A 45 2.41 2.35 11.78
CA LYS A 45 3.05 3.40 12.57
C LYS A 45 2.47 4.78 12.26
N GLU A 46 2.67 5.72 13.18
CA GLU A 46 2.25 7.11 13.00
C GLU A 46 3.11 7.81 11.92
N ASN A 47 4.42 7.56 11.96
CA ASN A 47 5.37 8.01 10.94
C ASN A 47 5.84 6.79 10.14
N VAL A 48 5.56 6.80 8.85
CA VAL A 48 5.79 5.65 7.97
C VAL A 48 7.10 5.82 7.19
N PHE A 49 7.97 4.81 7.24
CA PHE A 49 9.27 4.76 6.59
C PHE A 49 9.35 3.57 5.63
N LEU A 50 8.74 3.71 4.47
CA LEU A 50 8.77 2.70 3.41
C LEU A 50 9.91 2.98 2.44
N SER A 51 10.56 1.93 1.96
CA SER A 51 11.48 2.02 0.82
C SER A 51 10.71 2.33 -0.46
N ARG A 52 11.41 2.84 -1.49
CA ARG A 52 10.82 3.03 -2.81
C ARG A 52 10.20 1.74 -3.37
N SER A 53 10.88 0.60 -3.24
CA SER A 53 10.35 -0.68 -3.71
C SER A 53 9.09 -1.13 -2.98
N GLN A 54 8.93 -0.76 -1.71
CA GLN A 54 7.70 -1.01 -0.96
C GLN A 54 6.57 -0.10 -1.42
N LEU A 55 6.85 1.17 -1.71
CA LEU A 55 5.87 2.11 -2.29
C LEU A 55 5.40 1.64 -3.67
N ASP A 56 6.34 1.27 -4.55
CA ASP A 56 6.03 0.73 -5.88
C ASP A 56 5.16 -0.55 -5.76
N SER A 57 5.45 -1.40 -4.76
CA SER A 57 4.64 -2.60 -4.50
C SER A 57 3.23 -2.25 -4.03
N ILE A 58 3.08 -1.32 -3.09
CA ILE A 58 1.76 -0.87 -2.63
C ILE A 58 0.95 -0.32 -3.80
N GLN A 59 1.53 0.54 -4.63
CA GLN A 59 0.86 1.09 -5.79
C GLN A 59 0.39 -0.01 -6.75
N ASN A 60 1.25 -0.96 -7.08
CA ASN A 60 0.88 -2.11 -7.91
C ASN A 60 -0.27 -2.94 -7.30
N TYR A 61 -0.32 -3.07 -5.97
CA TYR A 61 -1.36 -3.85 -5.29
C TYR A 61 -2.68 -3.07 -5.15
N LEU A 62 -2.62 -1.74 -4.99
CA LEU A 62 -3.81 -0.87 -4.99
C LEU A 62 -4.58 -0.98 -6.30
N GLY A 63 -3.88 -1.06 -7.43
CA GLY A 63 -4.51 -1.26 -8.74
C GLY A 63 -5.38 -2.53 -8.81
N SER A 64 -5.09 -3.55 -8.00
CA SER A 64 -5.91 -4.76 -7.92
C SER A 64 -7.29 -4.51 -7.29
N LEU A 65 -7.44 -3.47 -6.46
CA LEU A 65 -8.72 -3.10 -5.85
C LEU A 65 -9.68 -2.44 -6.85
N LEU A 66 -9.16 -1.95 -7.98
CA LEU A 66 -9.98 -1.33 -9.03
C LEU A 66 -10.89 -2.33 -9.76
N ASP A 67 -10.56 -3.62 -9.67
CA ASP A 67 -11.39 -4.71 -10.20
C ASP A 67 -12.59 -5.02 -9.27
N TYR A 68 -12.59 -4.52 -8.04
CA TYR A 68 -13.60 -4.82 -7.00
C TYR A 68 -14.47 -3.59 -6.70
N LYS A 69 -15.13 -3.07 -7.73
CA LYS A 69 -15.89 -1.80 -7.71
C LYS A 69 -17.05 -1.74 -6.73
N ASP A 70 -17.62 -2.90 -6.38
CA ASP A 70 -18.72 -3.01 -5.42
C ASP A 70 -18.21 -3.07 -3.96
N GLU A 71 -16.91 -3.27 -3.75
CA GLU A 71 -16.30 -3.43 -2.42
C GLU A 71 -15.48 -2.22 -1.97
N TYR A 72 -14.91 -1.45 -2.92
CA TYR A 72 -14.02 -0.33 -2.61
C TYR A 72 -14.40 0.94 -3.37
N ASP A 73 -14.26 2.09 -2.70
CA ASP A 73 -14.37 3.40 -3.33
C ASP A 73 -13.20 3.62 -4.30
N GLN A 74 -13.53 3.66 -5.58
CA GLN A 74 -12.58 3.78 -6.67
C GLN A 74 -11.87 5.14 -6.68
N ALA A 75 -12.56 6.22 -6.27
CA ALA A 75 -11.95 7.54 -6.19
C ALA A 75 -10.88 7.56 -5.10
N ALA A 76 -11.18 6.98 -3.93
CA ALA A 76 -10.24 6.88 -2.82
C ALA A 76 -9.00 6.03 -3.17
N VAL A 77 -9.16 4.95 -3.95
CA VAL A 77 -8.02 4.14 -4.44
C VAL A 77 -7.13 4.98 -5.35
N ILE A 78 -7.71 5.67 -6.34
CA ILE A 78 -6.96 6.52 -7.29
C ILE A 78 -6.27 7.68 -6.58
N ASP A 79 -6.93 8.33 -5.63
CA ASP A 79 -6.35 9.42 -4.85
C ASP A 79 -5.14 8.95 -4.04
N LEU A 80 -5.21 7.74 -3.46
CA LEU A 80 -4.08 7.14 -2.75
C LEU A 80 -2.93 6.74 -3.68
N GLU A 81 -3.22 6.20 -4.88
CA GLU A 81 -2.19 5.94 -5.90
C GLU A 81 -1.45 7.22 -6.28
N ASN A 82 -2.19 8.29 -6.59
CA ASN A 82 -1.61 9.60 -6.93
C ASN A 82 -0.77 10.18 -5.79
N LYS A 83 -1.21 10.00 -4.53
CA LYS A 83 -0.45 10.41 -3.36
C LYS A 83 0.89 9.69 -3.31
N ILE A 84 0.90 8.36 -3.50
CA ILE A 84 2.12 7.54 -3.52
C ILE A 84 3.05 7.94 -4.67
N ASP A 85 2.51 8.19 -5.87
CA ASP A 85 3.28 8.67 -7.02
C ASP A 85 3.97 10.01 -6.73
N ALA A 86 3.25 10.97 -6.14
CA ALA A 86 3.82 12.27 -5.79
C ALA A 86 4.98 12.15 -4.78
N ILE A 87 5.05 11.07 -3.99
CA ILE A 87 6.14 10.78 -3.07
C ILE A 87 7.34 10.18 -3.81
N THR A 88 7.11 9.27 -4.75
CA THR A 88 8.17 8.54 -5.47
C THR A 88 8.79 9.37 -6.61
N GLU A 89 8.08 10.38 -7.11
CA GLU A 89 8.56 11.35 -8.12
C GLU A 89 9.41 12.49 -7.54
N LEU A 90 9.52 12.61 -6.21
CA LEU A 90 10.42 13.58 -5.59
C LEU A 90 11.90 13.16 -5.82
N PRO A 91 12.75 14.05 -6.39
CA PRO A 91 14.14 13.75 -6.70
C PRO A 91 15.04 13.53 -5.47
#